data_AF-A0A7J2IXE7-F1
#
_entry.id   AF-A0A7J2IXE7-F1
#
_cell.length_a   1.000
_cell.length_b   1.000
_cell.length_c   1.000
_cell.angle_alpha   90.00
_cell.angle_beta   90.00
_cell.angle_gamma   90.00
#
_symmetry.space_group_name_H-M   'P 1'
#
loop_
_entity.id
_entity.type
_entity.pdbx_description
1 polymer ?
#
loop_
_entity_poly.entity_id
_entity_poly.type
_entity_poly.pdbx_seq_one_letter_code
_entity_poly.pdbx_strand_id
1 'polypeptide(L)' 'LCLARMACLFMRSGLSAQEAAEACMGLVLKHFPGTPMGLIALDRQGRRGVAQTAKYMPWAYMRDGLKGPEVGSRGVVIG' A
#
# COMPACT_ATOMS: atom_id res chain seq x y z
N LEU A 1 -12.69 -10.38 0.50
CA LEU A 1 -12.14 -9.01 0.33
C LEU A 1 -11.04 -9.07 -0.73
N CYS A 2 -11.14 -8.30 -1.83
CA CYS A 2 -10.08 -8.24 -2.84
C CYS A 2 -9.34 -6.91 -2.71
N LEU A 3 -8.23 -6.89 -1.97
CA LEU A 3 -7.49 -5.65 -1.62
C LEU A 3 -6.95 -4.93 -2.85
N ALA A 4 -6.40 -5.66 -3.83
CA ALA A 4 -5.88 -5.07 -5.06
C ALA A 4 -6.96 -4.29 -5.82
N ARG A 5 -8.15 -4.88 -6.00
CA ARG A 5 -9.30 -4.18 -6.62
C ARG A 5 -9.75 -2.99 -5.78
N MET A 6 -9.77 -3.13 -4.45
CA MET A 6 -10.19 -2.04 -3.56
C MET A 6 -9.24 -0.85 -3.61
N ALA A 7 -7.93 -1.07 -3.66
CA ALA A 7 -6.94 -0.02 -3.82
C ALA A 7 -7.18 0.77 -5.13
N CYS A 8 -7.44 0.07 -6.23
CA CYS A 8 -7.80 0.72 -7.49
C CYS A 8 -9.13 1.48 -7.41
N LEU A 9 -10.13 0.95 -6.67
CA LEU A 9 -11.40 1.63 -6.44
C LEU A 9 -11.20 2.92 -5.65
N PHE A 10 -10.43 2.89 -4.56
CA PHE A 10 -10.12 4.07 -3.75
C PHE A 10 -9.35 5.13 -4.55
N MET A 11 -8.34 4.72 -5.32
CA MET A 11 -7.61 5.65 -6.19
C MET A 11 -8.51 6.25 -7.26
N ARG A 12 -9.42 5.45 -7.85
CA ARG A 12 -10.41 5.97 -8.81
C ARG A 12 -11.35 7.00 -8.16
N SER A 13 -11.66 6.85 -6.87
CA SER A 13 -12.48 7.79 -6.11
C SER A 13 -11.73 9.05 -5.65
N GLY A 14 -10.45 9.20 -6.00
CA GLY A 14 -9.67 10.42 -5.75
C GLY A 14 -8.60 10.29 -4.66
N LEU A 15 -8.48 9.14 -4.00
CA LEU A 15 -7.40 8.91 -3.03
C LEU A 15 -6.05 8.77 -3.76
N SER A 16 -4.99 9.25 -3.14
CA SER A 16 -3.63 8.92 -3.56
C SER A 16 -3.34 7.42 -3.39
N ALA A 17 -2.27 6.92 -4.02
CA ALA A 17 -1.84 5.53 -3.84
C ALA A 17 -1.55 5.19 -2.37
N GLN A 18 -1.00 6.14 -1.60
CA GLN A 18 -0.71 5.97 -0.17
C GLN A 18 -2.01 5.88 0.64
N GLU A 19 -2.93 6.83 0.49
CA GLU A 19 -4.22 6.81 1.20
C GLU A 19 -5.04 5.56 0.86
N ALA A 20 -5.02 5.13 -0.39
CA ALA A 20 -5.69 3.90 -0.81
C ALA A 20 -5.08 2.64 -0.15
N ALA A 21 -3.75 2.60 0.02
CA ALA A 21 -3.07 1.50 0.68
C ALA A 21 -3.42 1.44 2.18
N GLU A 22 -3.43 2.59 2.86
CA GLU A 22 -3.80 2.71 4.27
C GLU A 22 -5.28 2.35 4.51
N ALA A 23 -6.19 2.84 3.67
CA ALA A 23 -7.61 2.50 3.74
C ALA A 23 -7.83 0.99 3.59
N CYS A 24 -7.08 0.32 2.71
CA CYS A 24 -7.12 -1.13 2.55
C CYS A 24 -6.62 -1.87 3.80
N MET A 25 -5.56 -1.38 4.47
CA MET A 25 -5.11 -1.96 5.73
C MET A 25 -6.11 -1.72 6.87
N GLY A 26 -6.82 -0.59 6.88
CA GLY A 26 -7.96 -0.36 7.77
C GLY A 26 -9.08 -1.40 7.56
N LEU A 27 -9.37 -1.78 6.32
CA LEU A 27 -10.30 -2.89 6.04
C LEU A 27 -9.76 -4.24 6.52
N VAL A 28 -8.45 -4.46 6.44
CA VAL A 28 -7.81 -5.66 7.00
C VAL A 28 -8.01 -5.71 8.51
N LEU A 29 -7.70 -4.63 9.25
CA LEU A 29 -7.91 -4.61 10.70
C LEU A 29 -9.37 -4.87 11.08
N LYS A 30 -10.32 -4.33 10.31
CA LYS A 30 -11.75 -4.51 10.56
C LYS A 30 -12.24 -5.94 10.33
N HIS A 31 -11.79 -6.62 9.27
CA HIS A 31 -12.34 -7.91 8.86
C HIS A 31 -11.46 -9.12 9.20
N PHE A 32 -10.16 -8.88 9.44
CA PHE A 32 -9.14 -9.90 9.69
C PHE A 32 -8.19 -9.44 10.82
N PRO A 33 -8.71 -9.15 12.02
CA PRO A 33 -7.90 -8.63 13.12
C PRO A 33 -6.73 -9.56 13.45
N GLY A 34 -5.56 -8.99 13.69
CA GLY A 34 -4.33 -9.74 13.98
C GLY A 34 -3.70 -10.46 12.78
N THR A 35 -4.30 -10.41 11.59
CA THR A 35 -3.72 -11.03 10.40
C THR A 35 -2.65 -10.12 9.80
N PRO A 36 -1.39 -10.57 9.68
CA PRO A 36 -0.32 -9.77 9.09
C PRO A 36 -0.52 -9.69 7.58
N MET A 37 -0.74 -8.47 7.09
CA MET A 37 -0.84 -8.17 5.66
C MET A 37 -0.09 -6.90 5.31
N GLY A 38 0.12 -6.70 4.01
CA GLY A 38 0.66 -5.48 3.45
C GLY A 38 0.14 -5.24 2.04
N LEU A 39 0.24 -3.99 1.60
CA LEU A 39 -0.18 -3.58 0.27
C LEU A 39 0.79 -2.53 -0.28
N ILE A 40 1.25 -2.78 -1.50
CA ILE A 40 1.96 -1.82 -2.33
C ILE A 40 1.02 -1.45 -3.48
N ALA A 41 0.80 -0.16 -3.71
CA ALA A 41 -0.04 0.35 -4.78
C ALA A 41 0.71 1.43 -5.58
N LEU A 42 0.38 1.57 -6.86
CA LEU A 42 0.85 2.63 -7.73
C LEU A 42 -0.36 3.32 -8.36
N ASP A 43 -0.31 4.64 -8.48
CA ASP A 43 -1.29 5.39 -9.26
C ASP A 43 -0.85 5.61 -10.71
N ARG A 44 -1.71 6.26 -11.51
CA ARG A 44 -1.48 6.51 -12.94
C ARG A 44 -0.30 7.45 -13.23
N GLN A 45 0.18 8.19 -12.23
CA GLN A 45 1.36 9.06 -12.33
C GLN A 45 2.63 8.33 -11.85
N GLY A 46 2.51 7.03 -11.55
CA GLY A 46 3.57 6.21 -11.01
C GLY A 46 3.88 6.48 -9.55
N ARG A 47 3.10 7.30 -8.84
CA ARG A 47 3.33 7.57 -7.40
C ARG A 47 2.91 6.34 -6.60
N ARG A 48 3.67 6.03 -5.56
CA ARG A 48 3.50 4.79 -4.78
C ARG A 48 2.78 5.01 -3.46
N GLY A 49 2.15 3.95 -2.99
CA GLY A 49 1.65 3.81 -1.63
C GLY A 49 2.12 2.49 -1.03
N VAL A 50 2.54 2.50 0.24
CA VAL A 50 2.95 1.29 0.97
C VAL A 50 2.39 1.33 2.39
N ALA A 51 1.56 0.35 2.72
CA ALA A 51 0.98 0.21 4.06
C ALA A 51 0.96 -1.26 4.49
N GLN A 52 1.00 -1.50 5.80
CA GLN A 52 1.04 -2.84 6.39
C GLN A 52 0.32 -2.91 7.74
N THR A 53 -0.25 -4.07 8.06
CA THR A 53 -0.56 -4.51 9.43
C THR A 53 0.50 -5.46 9.97
N ALA A 54 1.32 -6.05 9.09
CA ALA A 54 2.43 -6.91 9.47
C ALA A 54 3.55 -6.17 10.22
N LYS A 55 4.36 -6.89 10.98
CA LYS A 55 5.55 -6.34 11.68
C LYS A 55 6.64 -5.84 10.71
N TYR A 56 6.78 -6.50 9.57
CA TYR A 56 7.74 -6.18 8.51
C TYR A 56 7.12 -6.42 7.15
N MET A 57 7.47 -5.58 6.19
CA MET A 57 7.12 -5.74 4.78
C MET A 57 8.25 -5.11 3.95
N PRO A 58 9.30 -5.88 3.61
CA PRO A 58 10.29 -5.42 2.66
C PRO A 58 9.63 -5.07 1.33
N TRP A 59 9.94 -3.91 0.80
CA TRP A 59 9.43 -3.44 -0.48
C TRP A 59 10.53 -2.71 -1.26
N ALA A 60 10.38 -2.71 -2.58
CA ALA A 60 11.22 -1.96 -3.49
C ALA A 60 10.33 -1.26 -4.53
N TYR A 61 10.82 -0.14 -5.06
CA TYR A 61 10.14 0.65 -6.07
C TYR A 61 11.15 1.28 -7.01
N MET A 62 10.83 1.29 -8.30
CA MET A 62 11.63 1.93 -9.32
C MET A 62 10.71 2.54 -10.38
N ARG A 63 11.13 3.66 -10.96
CA ARG A 63 10.51 4.30 -12.13
C ARG A 63 11.59 5.01 -12.93
N ASP A 64 11.26 5.37 -14.16
CA ASP A 64 12.13 6.18 -15.01
C ASP A 64 12.55 7.48 -14.29
N GLY A 65 13.83 7.82 -14.41
CA GLY A 65 14.44 8.98 -13.78
C GLY A 65 14.96 8.76 -12.35
N LEU A 66 14.69 7.62 -11.71
CA LEU A 66 15.37 7.27 -10.45
C LEU A 66 16.79 6.77 -10.71
N LYS A 67 17.74 7.21 -9.87
CA LYS A 67 19.16 6.77 -9.95
C LYS A 67 19.37 5.30 -9.54
N GLY A 68 18.37 4.69 -8.92
CA GLY A 68 18.38 3.32 -8.42
C GLY A 68 17.04 2.99 -7.74
N PRO A 69 16.84 1.75 -7.28
CA PRO A 69 15.61 1.37 -6.59
C PRO A 69 15.52 2.08 -5.23
N GLU A 70 14.34 2.61 -4.92
CA GLU A 70 13.96 2.93 -3.54
C GLU A 70 13.59 1.64 -2.83
N VAL A 71 14.04 1.47 -1.59
CA VAL A 71 13.78 0.27 -0.79
C VAL A 71 13.36 0.65 0.62
N GLY A 72 12.56 -0.20 1.25
CA GLY A 72 12.19 -0.05 2.66
C GLY A 72 11.91 -1.40 3.29
N SER A 73 12.20 -1.53 4.58
CA SER A 73 11.88 -2.73 5.37
C SER A 73 10.46 -2.73 5.96
N ARG A 74 9.80 -1.56 5.89
CA ARG A 74 8.43 -1.29 6.35
C ARG A 74 7.74 -0.24 5.47
N GLY A 75 6.43 -0.37 5.32
CA GLY A 75 5.53 0.71 4.92
C GLY A 75 4.93 1.44 6.13
N VAL A 76 3.87 2.23 5.89
CA VAL A 76 3.09 2.81 6.98
C VAL A 76 2.38 1.69 7.74
N VAL A 77 2.64 1.60 9.04
CA VAL A 77 2.03 0.59 9.91
C VAL A 77 0.67 1.09 10.36
N ILE A 78 -0.37 0.34 10.03
CA ILE A 78 -1.74 0.58 10.48
C ILE A 78 -2.05 -0.43 11.58
N GLY A 79 -2.33 0.06 12.78
CA GLY A 79 -2.58 -0.72 13.99
C GLY A 79 -3.80 -0.21 14.74
#